data_AF-A0AA35UG84-F1
#
_entry.id   AF-A0AA35UG84-F1
#
_cell.length_a   1.000
_cell.length_b   1.000
_cell.length_c   1.000
_cell.angle_alpha   90.00
_cell.angle_beta   90.00
_cell.angle_gamma   90.00
#
_symmetry.space_group_name_H-M   'P 1'
#
loop_
_entity.id
_entity.type
_entity.pdbx_description
1 polymer ?
#
loop_
_entity_poly.entity_id
_entity_poly.type
_entity_poly.pdbx_seq_one_letter_code
_entity_poly.pdbx_strand_id
1 'polypeptide(L)'
;MKKIQNINDSSNKGLSKQDLYLINNYSKILLKENELKKTIKKINIKKSKIKKHYLELKDKRKQLSDKIKSINNKLFITTSIVFDKRWKTYICILKNSKSQKSIYIGKHDLVINCLAQYYQKDKLNDSIDSIKSELKKIITSIQRKIISINDDNEIIIKVKKFEKIIKLYEESGNWEYWTNKN
;
A
#
# COMPACT_ATOMS: atom_id res chain seq x y z
N MET A 1 24.80 -8.06 -50.52
CA MET A 1 24.67 -6.98 -51.53
C MET A 1 26.05 -6.39 -51.79
N LYS A 2 26.48 -6.31 -53.06
CA LYS A 2 27.77 -5.69 -53.44
C LYS A 2 27.75 -4.21 -53.04
N LYS A 3 28.85 -3.70 -52.47
CA LYS A 3 29.02 -2.26 -52.18
C LYS A 3 29.05 -1.51 -53.51
N ILE A 4 28.10 -0.60 -53.71
CA ILE A 4 28.18 0.39 -54.78
C ILE A 4 29.35 1.32 -54.42
N GLN A 5 30.41 1.31 -55.23
CA GLN A 5 31.56 2.18 -55.04
C GLN A 5 31.14 3.64 -55.31
N ASN A 6 31.70 4.57 -54.54
CA ASN A 6 31.51 6.00 -54.78
C ASN A 6 32.04 6.36 -56.17
N ILE A 7 31.17 6.91 -57.01
CA ILE A 7 31.52 7.44 -58.33
C ILE A 7 32.19 8.80 -58.10
N ASN A 8 33.46 8.95 -58.51
CA ASN A 8 34.20 10.21 -58.40
C ASN A 8 33.83 11.16 -59.56
N ASP A 9 34.02 12.47 -59.38
CA ASP A 9 33.63 13.50 -60.35
C ASP A 9 34.29 13.33 -61.74
N SER A 10 35.46 12.70 -61.82
CA SER A 10 36.15 12.39 -63.09
C SER A 10 35.47 11.30 -63.93
N SER A 11 34.60 10.47 -63.33
CA SER A 11 33.84 9.39 -64.00
C SER A 11 32.43 9.80 -64.47
N ASN A 12 32.02 11.06 -64.27
CA ASN A 12 30.69 11.54 -64.62
C ASN A 12 30.54 11.99 -66.09
N LYS A 13 31.65 12.02 -66.86
CA LYS A 13 31.62 12.37 -68.29
C LYS A 13 30.99 11.25 -69.11
N GLY A 14 29.70 11.36 -69.38
CA GLY A 14 28.93 10.42 -70.22
C GLY A 14 27.58 10.00 -69.65
N LEU A 15 27.28 10.35 -68.39
CA LEU A 15 26.01 10.00 -67.74
C LEU A 15 24.90 11.01 -68.09
N SER A 16 23.67 10.52 -68.23
CA SER A 16 22.52 11.38 -68.43
C SER A 16 22.21 12.18 -67.16
N LYS A 17 21.49 13.30 -67.29
CA LYS A 17 21.03 14.09 -66.13
C LYS A 17 20.18 13.27 -65.16
N GLN A 18 19.43 12.29 -65.67
CA GLN A 18 18.59 11.40 -64.87
C GLN A 18 19.45 10.42 -64.05
N ASP A 19 20.50 9.85 -64.65
CA ASP A 19 21.41 8.94 -63.95
C ASP A 19 22.15 9.65 -62.82
N LEU A 20 22.65 10.86 -63.08
CA LEU A 20 23.30 11.70 -62.06
C LEU A 20 22.34 12.07 -60.92
N TYR A 21 21.07 12.33 -61.23
CA TYR A 21 20.04 12.60 -60.23
C TYR A 21 19.80 11.38 -59.32
N LEU A 22 19.70 10.18 -59.90
CA LEU A 22 19.49 8.93 -59.17
C LEU A 22 20.67 8.61 -58.24
N ILE A 23 21.92 8.75 -58.72
CA ILE A 23 23.14 8.52 -57.92
C ILE A 23 23.21 9.48 -56.72
N ASN A 24 22.90 10.75 -56.96
CA ASN A 24 22.88 11.77 -55.90
C ASN A 24 21.79 11.50 -54.86
N ASN A 25 20.59 11.13 -55.30
CA ASN A 25 19.51 10.78 -54.39
C ASN A 25 19.82 9.51 -53.58
N TYR A 26 20.36 8.48 -54.22
CA TYR A 26 20.79 7.25 -53.54
C TYR A 26 21.82 7.57 -52.45
N SER A 27 22.83 8.38 -52.77
CA SER A 27 23.87 8.79 -51.81
C SER A 27 23.28 9.56 -50.62
N LYS A 28 22.35 10.49 -50.88
CA LYS A 28 21.64 11.23 -49.82
C LYS A 28 20.80 10.31 -48.93
N ILE A 29 20.09 9.34 -49.53
CA ILE A 29 19.29 8.36 -48.79
C ILE A 29 20.19 7.47 -47.94
N LEU A 30 21.29 6.97 -48.49
CA LEU A 30 22.24 6.10 -47.78
C LEU A 30 22.89 6.82 -46.58
N LEU A 31 23.21 8.11 -46.71
CA LEU A 31 23.72 8.91 -45.59
C LEU A 31 22.68 9.00 -44.46
N LYS A 32 21.43 9.36 -44.78
CA LYS A 32 20.33 9.43 -43.81
C LYS A 32 20.05 8.07 -43.15
N GLU A 33 20.06 6.99 -43.91
CA GLU A 33 19.89 5.63 -43.39
C GLU A 33 20.97 5.28 -42.35
N ASN A 34 22.22 5.60 -42.66
CA ASN A 34 23.35 5.35 -41.76
C ASN A 34 23.27 6.19 -40.47
N GLU A 35 22.81 7.43 -40.55
CA GLU A 35 22.56 8.28 -39.38
C GLU A 35 21.45 7.71 -38.49
N LEU A 36 20.31 7.32 -39.08
CA LEU A 36 19.21 6.69 -38.36
C LEU A 36 19.65 5.38 -37.70
N LYS A 37 20.45 4.56 -38.39
CA LYS A 37 21.02 3.32 -37.84
C LYS A 37 21.89 3.57 -36.61
N LYS A 38 22.69 4.64 -36.60
CA LYS A 38 23.47 5.05 -35.41
C LYS A 38 22.56 5.49 -34.26
N THR A 39 21.50 6.23 -34.56
CA THR A 39 20.52 6.69 -33.56
C THR A 39 19.77 5.51 -32.93
N ILE A 40 19.32 4.54 -33.73
CA ILE A 40 18.68 3.31 -33.25
C ILE A 40 19.59 2.56 -32.27
N LYS A 41 20.88 2.40 -32.62
CA LYS A 41 21.87 1.77 -31.72
C LYS A 41 21.96 2.50 -30.36
N LYS A 42 22.04 3.84 -30.37
CA LYS A 42 22.09 4.65 -29.13
C LYS A 42 20.82 4.47 -28.29
N ILE A 43 19.64 4.47 -28.91
CA ILE A 43 18.36 4.27 -28.21
C ILE A 43 18.30 2.88 -27.58
N ASN A 44 18.72 1.84 -28.30
CA ASN A 44 18.72 0.47 -27.79
C ASN A 44 19.63 0.31 -26.56
N ILE A 45 20.79 0.96 -26.53
CA ILE A 45 21.67 1.00 -25.36
C ILE A 45 20.99 1.70 -24.17
N LYS A 46 20.29 2.82 -24.41
CA LYS A 46 19.55 3.51 -23.35
C LYS A 46 18.41 2.63 -22.82
N LYS A 47 17.66 1.99 -23.72
CA LYS A 47 16.56 1.07 -23.37
C LYS A 47 17.04 -0.10 -22.51
N SER A 48 18.17 -0.72 -22.84
CA SER A 48 18.72 -1.82 -22.03
C SER A 48 19.15 -1.36 -20.63
N LYS A 49 19.79 -0.19 -20.51
CA LYS A 49 20.14 0.41 -19.21
C LYS A 49 18.90 0.69 -18.35
N ILE A 50 17.87 1.30 -18.93
CA ILE A 50 16.60 1.57 -18.23
C ILE A 50 15.96 0.27 -17.76
N LYS A 51 15.89 -0.75 -18.64
CA LYS A 51 15.31 -2.07 -18.29
C LYS A 51 16.07 -2.73 -17.13
N LYS A 52 17.41 -2.69 -17.14
CA LYS A 52 18.24 -3.22 -16.05
C LYS A 52 17.92 -2.52 -14.74
N HIS A 53 17.90 -1.18 -14.75
CA HIS A 53 17.63 -0.40 -13.55
C HIS A 53 16.22 -0.63 -12.99
N TYR A 54 15.22 -0.75 -13.87
CA TYR A 54 13.86 -1.11 -13.46
C TYR A 54 13.80 -2.47 -12.75
N LEU A 55 14.49 -3.49 -13.26
CA LEU A 55 14.53 -4.82 -12.64
C LEU A 55 15.21 -4.77 -11.26
N GLU A 56 16.34 -4.06 -11.14
CA GLU A 56 17.02 -3.86 -9.87
C GLU A 56 16.11 -3.19 -8.82
N LEU A 57 15.37 -2.15 -9.22
CA LEU A 57 14.40 -1.49 -8.34
C LEU A 57 13.23 -2.39 -7.96
N LYS A 58 12.72 -3.19 -8.91
CA LYS A 58 11.65 -4.15 -8.66
C LYS A 58 12.06 -5.19 -7.62
N ASP A 59 13.28 -5.70 -7.71
CA ASP A 59 13.80 -6.70 -6.76
C ASP A 59 14.04 -6.09 -5.37
N LYS A 60 14.65 -4.90 -5.30
CA LYS A 60 14.79 -4.16 -4.03
C LYS A 60 13.44 -3.90 -3.36
N ARG A 61 12.43 -3.49 -4.14
CA ARG A 61 11.06 -3.28 -3.64
C ARG A 61 10.46 -4.57 -3.09
N LYS A 62 10.66 -5.70 -3.76
CA LYS A 62 10.18 -7.01 -3.29
C LYS A 62 10.81 -7.39 -1.94
N GLN A 63 12.14 -7.26 -1.83
CA GLN A 63 12.86 -7.52 -0.57
C GLN A 63 12.39 -6.63 0.58
N LEU A 64 12.16 -5.34 0.31
CA LEU A 64 11.61 -4.40 1.30
C LEU A 64 10.18 -4.77 1.69
N SER A 65 9.35 -5.20 0.74
CA SER A 65 7.96 -5.61 1.01
C SER A 65 7.90 -6.77 2.00
N ASP A 66 8.76 -7.78 1.87
CA ASP A 66 8.76 -8.93 2.77
C ASP A 66 9.24 -8.54 4.18
N LYS A 67 10.22 -7.64 4.28
CA LYS A 67 10.65 -7.06 5.58
C LYS A 67 9.53 -6.24 6.22
N ILE A 68 8.83 -5.41 5.46
CA ILE A 68 7.70 -4.61 5.94
C ILE A 68 6.55 -5.51 6.41
N LYS A 69 6.22 -6.58 5.67
CA LYS A 69 5.22 -7.56 6.10
C LYS A 69 5.61 -8.22 7.43
N SER A 70 6.89 -8.57 7.59
CA SER A 70 7.40 -9.14 8.85
C SER A 70 7.29 -8.15 10.02
N ILE A 71 7.64 -6.88 9.80
CA ILE A 71 7.48 -5.80 10.80
C ILE A 71 5.99 -5.63 11.14
N ASN A 72 5.12 -5.53 10.14
CA ASN A 72 3.68 -5.40 10.35
C ASN A 72 3.12 -6.59 11.13
N ASN A 73 3.56 -7.81 10.85
CA ASN A 73 3.13 -9.00 11.59
C ASN A 73 3.61 -9.01 13.05
N LYS A 74 4.80 -8.47 13.35
CA LYS A 74 5.27 -8.30 14.73
C LYS A 74 4.42 -7.27 15.49
N LEU A 75 4.08 -6.18 14.81
CA LEU A 75 3.23 -5.11 15.33
C LEU A 75 1.73 -5.43 15.26
N PHE A 76 1.34 -6.52 14.62
CA PHE A 76 -0.06 -6.88 14.41
C PHE A 76 -0.64 -7.38 15.72
N ILE A 77 -1.57 -6.59 16.26
CA ILE A 77 -2.30 -6.93 17.47
C ILE A 77 -3.73 -7.21 17.08
N THR A 78 -4.11 -8.47 17.22
CA THR A 78 -5.48 -8.92 17.03
C THR A 78 -6.32 -8.43 18.20
N THR A 79 -7.36 -7.64 17.89
CA THR A 79 -8.37 -7.20 18.86
C THR A 79 -9.61 -8.07 18.72
N SER A 80 -10.03 -8.71 19.81
CA SER A 80 -11.26 -9.51 19.90
C SER A 80 -12.10 -9.05 21.08
N ILE A 81 -13.43 -9.00 20.92
CA ILE A 81 -14.35 -8.66 22.00
C ILE A 81 -15.17 -9.90 22.34
N VAL A 82 -15.11 -10.31 23.60
CA VAL A 82 -15.86 -11.44 24.14
C VAL A 82 -16.92 -10.92 25.09
N PHE A 83 -18.06 -11.60 25.13
CA PHE A 83 -19.13 -11.35 26.09
C PHE A 83 -19.26 -12.54 27.02
N ASP A 84 -19.01 -12.33 28.31
CA ASP A 84 -19.25 -13.31 29.36
C ASP A 84 -20.73 -13.27 29.74
N LYS A 85 -21.46 -14.34 29.39
CA LYS A 85 -22.90 -14.45 29.65
C LYS A 85 -23.25 -14.53 31.14
N ARG A 86 -22.36 -15.09 31.97
CA ARG A 86 -22.63 -15.29 33.41
C ARG A 86 -22.64 -13.96 34.15
N TRP A 87 -21.71 -13.07 33.80
CA TRP A 87 -21.57 -11.77 34.43
C TRP A 87 -22.19 -10.63 33.62
N LYS A 88 -22.66 -10.93 32.40
CA LYS A 88 -23.11 -9.97 31.39
C LYS A 88 -22.06 -8.89 31.14
N THR A 89 -20.81 -9.28 30.97
CA THR A 89 -19.67 -8.35 30.84
C THR A 89 -18.95 -8.50 29.51
N TYR A 90 -18.41 -7.39 29.01
CA TYR A 90 -17.56 -7.37 27.83
C TYR A 90 -16.08 -7.34 28.23
N ILE A 91 -15.27 -8.10 27.51
CA ILE A 91 -13.81 -8.18 27.69
C ILE A 91 -13.15 -8.01 26.33
N CYS A 92 -12.20 -7.08 26.24
CA CYS A 92 -11.31 -6.97 25.09
C CYS A 92 -10.10 -7.86 25.28
N ILE A 93 -9.79 -8.69 24.30
CA ILE A 93 -8.59 -9.51 24.23
C ILE A 93 -7.70 -8.93 23.13
N LEU A 94 -6.47 -8.59 23.50
CA LEU A 94 -5.42 -8.10 22.64
C LEU A 94 -4.33 -9.16 22.56
N LYS A 95 -4.07 -9.67 21.35
CA LYS A 95 -3.13 -10.78 21.14
C LYS A 95 -2.18 -10.48 20.00
N ASN A 96 -0.91 -10.78 20.19
CA ASN A 96 0.09 -10.89 19.12
C ASN A 96 0.79 -12.26 19.22
N SER A 97 1.86 -12.45 18.46
CA SER A 97 2.60 -13.72 18.44
C SER A 97 3.30 -14.07 19.76
N LYS A 98 3.52 -13.09 20.65
CA LYS A 98 4.30 -13.26 21.88
C LYS A 98 3.48 -13.17 23.16
N SER A 99 2.42 -12.39 23.17
CA SER A 99 1.68 -12.07 24.39
C SER A 99 0.18 -11.92 24.13
N GLN A 100 -0.58 -12.16 25.19
CA GLN A 100 -2.01 -11.90 25.24
C GLN A 100 -2.30 -11.09 26.51
N LYS A 101 -3.06 -10.01 26.35
CA LYS A 101 -3.56 -9.19 27.47
C LYS A 101 -5.06 -8.98 27.30
N SER A 102 -5.74 -8.77 28.42
CA SER A 102 -7.17 -8.49 28.44
C SER A 102 -7.47 -7.17 29.14
N ILE A 103 -8.46 -6.45 28.63
CA ILE A 103 -9.01 -5.24 29.23
C ILE A 103 -10.47 -5.51 29.55
N TYR A 104 -10.84 -5.36 30.82
CA TYR A 104 -12.24 -5.39 31.23
C TYR A 104 -12.94 -4.14 30.72
N ILE A 105 -14.00 -4.31 29.92
CA ILE A 105 -14.74 -3.18 29.33
C ILE A 105 -15.85 -2.74 30.30
N GLY A 106 -16.64 -3.67 30.80
CA GLY A 106 -17.76 -3.34 31.69
C GLY A 106 -18.94 -4.29 31.56
N LYS A 107 -19.93 -4.09 32.43
CA LYS A 107 -21.24 -4.76 32.32
C LYS A 107 -22.03 -4.21 31.13
N HIS A 108 -22.93 -5.02 30.60
CA HIS A 108 -23.75 -4.69 29.43
C HIS A 108 -24.42 -3.33 29.54
N ASP A 109 -25.16 -3.08 30.63
CA ASP A 109 -25.92 -1.83 30.80
C ASP A 109 -25.02 -0.58 30.83
N LEU A 110 -23.86 -0.68 31.48
CA LEU A 110 -22.87 0.40 31.50
C LEU A 110 -22.33 0.68 30.10
N VAL A 111 -21.98 -0.39 29.37
CA VAL A 111 -21.46 -0.28 28.00
C VAL A 111 -22.51 0.35 27.09
N ILE A 112 -23.77 -0.09 27.15
CA ILE A 112 -24.86 0.50 26.37
C ILE A 112 -25.01 1.99 26.70
N ASN A 113 -25.04 2.36 27.99
CA ASN A 113 -25.18 3.75 28.41
C ASN A 113 -24.02 4.63 27.90
N CYS A 114 -22.78 4.13 27.95
CA CYS A 114 -21.61 4.86 27.42
C CYS A 114 -21.65 4.99 25.89
N LEU A 115 -22.24 4.03 25.17
CA LEU A 115 -22.31 4.05 23.72
C LEU A 115 -23.56 4.77 23.18
N ALA A 116 -24.57 4.99 24.02
CA ALA A 116 -25.84 5.63 23.64
C ALA A 116 -25.66 7.05 23.06
N GLN A 117 -24.57 7.75 23.39
CA GLN A 117 -24.28 9.05 22.79
C GLN A 117 -23.92 8.98 21.30
N TYR A 118 -23.51 7.82 20.79
CA TYR A 118 -23.18 7.62 19.38
C TYR A 118 -24.35 7.03 18.57
N TYR A 119 -25.49 6.72 19.21
CA TYR A 119 -26.56 5.94 18.58
C TYR A 119 -27.96 6.14 19.20
N GLN A 120 -29.03 5.99 18.40
CA GLN A 120 -30.40 6.02 18.92
C GLN A 120 -30.72 4.70 19.66
N LYS A 121 -31.14 4.81 20.92
CA LYS A 121 -31.51 3.70 21.82
C LYS A 121 -32.44 2.67 21.17
N ASP A 122 -33.35 3.13 20.31
CA ASP A 122 -34.39 2.29 19.68
C ASP A 122 -33.86 1.40 18.55
N LYS A 123 -32.66 1.69 18.04
CA LYS A 123 -32.03 0.90 16.96
C LYS A 123 -30.97 -0.05 17.48
N LEU A 124 -30.65 0.02 18.79
CA LEU A 124 -29.82 -1.00 19.42
C LEU A 124 -30.70 -2.23 19.37
N ASN A 125 -30.47 -3.11 18.41
CA ASN A 125 -31.10 -4.43 18.43
C ASN A 125 -30.63 -5.28 19.64
N ASP A 126 -30.03 -4.66 20.67
CA ASP A 126 -29.30 -5.20 21.83
C ASP A 126 -28.44 -6.42 21.51
N SER A 127 -28.10 -6.55 20.24
CA SER A 127 -27.43 -7.70 19.69
C SER A 127 -26.02 -7.62 20.21
N ILE A 128 -25.69 -8.58 21.08
CA ILE A 128 -24.38 -8.72 21.70
C ILE A 128 -23.28 -8.66 20.61
N ASP A 129 -23.55 -9.20 19.42
CA ASP A 129 -22.59 -9.21 18.31
C ASP A 129 -22.44 -7.85 17.63
N SER A 130 -23.50 -7.07 17.51
CA SER A 130 -23.42 -5.67 17.08
C SER A 130 -22.56 -4.86 18.06
N ILE A 131 -22.82 -4.99 19.37
CA ILE A 131 -22.05 -4.28 20.40
C ILE A 131 -20.57 -4.71 20.39
N LYS A 132 -20.28 -6.02 20.25
CA LYS A 132 -18.90 -6.51 20.09
C LYS A 132 -18.22 -5.91 18.87
N SER A 133 -18.90 -5.86 17.73
CA SER A 133 -18.37 -5.29 16.48
C SER A 133 -17.98 -3.83 16.68
N GLU A 134 -18.85 -3.04 17.31
CA GLU A 134 -18.60 -1.63 17.52
C GLU A 134 -17.50 -1.37 18.56
N LEU A 135 -17.51 -2.08 19.69
CA LEU A 135 -16.41 -2.05 20.65
C LEU A 135 -15.07 -2.40 20.01
N LYS A 136 -15.07 -3.37 19.09
CA LYS A 136 -13.87 -3.75 18.33
C LYS A 136 -13.40 -2.60 17.44
N LYS A 137 -14.30 -1.91 16.73
CA LYS A 137 -13.96 -0.75 15.89
C LYS A 137 -13.35 0.39 16.72
N ILE A 138 -13.99 0.75 17.85
CA ILE A 138 -13.49 1.76 18.79
C ILE A 138 -12.07 1.40 19.24
N ILE A 139 -11.87 0.21 19.80
CA ILE A 139 -10.57 -0.16 20.37
C ILE A 139 -9.50 -0.24 19.28
N THR A 140 -9.84 -0.70 18.08
CA THR A 140 -8.90 -0.80 16.97
C THR A 140 -8.48 0.58 16.45
N SER A 141 -9.40 1.54 16.36
CA SER A 141 -9.10 2.90 15.85
C SER A 141 -8.13 3.67 16.75
N ILE A 142 -8.21 3.47 18.06
CA ILE A 142 -7.33 4.12 19.05
C ILE A 142 -6.33 3.16 19.70
N GLN A 143 -6.07 2.00 19.10
CA GLN A 143 -5.25 0.93 19.69
C GLN A 143 -3.89 1.45 20.17
N ARG A 144 -3.20 2.30 19.38
CA ARG A 144 -1.89 2.88 19.73
C ARG A 144 -1.91 3.78 20.97
N LYS A 145 -3.06 4.37 21.30
CA LYS A 145 -3.28 5.16 22.53
C LYS A 145 -3.51 4.25 23.74
N ILE A 146 -4.11 3.07 23.53
CA ILE A 146 -4.47 2.11 24.60
C ILE A 146 -3.26 1.25 25.01
N ILE A 147 -2.41 0.86 24.07
CA ILE A 147 -1.29 -0.06 24.30
C ILE A 147 0.05 0.43 23.71
N SER A 148 1.14 -0.16 24.19
CA SER A 148 2.47 -0.16 23.55
C SER A 148 2.98 -1.58 23.43
N ILE A 149 4.06 -1.73 22.67
CA ILE A 149 4.82 -2.96 22.54
C ILE A 149 6.23 -2.67 23.07
N ASN A 150 6.79 -3.55 23.92
CA ASN A 150 8.18 -3.45 24.37
C ASN A 150 9.15 -4.11 23.37
N ASP A 151 10.45 -4.10 23.68
CA ASP A 151 11.48 -4.67 22.82
C ASP A 151 11.34 -6.19 22.62
N ASP A 152 10.75 -6.89 23.58
CA ASP A 152 10.43 -8.32 23.53
C ASP A 152 9.14 -8.64 22.74
N ASN A 153 8.55 -7.61 22.12
CA ASN A 153 7.29 -7.68 21.39
C ASN A 153 6.07 -8.06 22.27
N GLU A 154 6.13 -7.81 23.57
CA GLU A 154 5.02 -8.00 24.50
C GLU A 154 4.11 -6.77 24.59
N ILE A 155 2.81 -7.02 24.73
CA ILE A 155 1.78 -5.99 24.86
C ILE A 155 1.80 -5.40 26.27
N ILE A 156 1.97 -4.08 26.35
CA ILE A 156 1.84 -3.28 27.56
C ILE A 156 0.55 -2.47 27.48
N ILE A 157 -0.35 -2.63 28.48
CA ILE A 157 -1.57 -1.83 28.55
C ILE A 157 -1.28 -0.48 29.23
N LYS A 158 -1.45 0.62 28.49
CA LYS A 158 -1.37 1.99 29.00
C LYS A 158 -2.68 2.44 29.65
N VAL A 159 -3.81 2.07 29.02
CA VAL A 159 -5.15 2.50 29.45
C VAL A 159 -6.03 1.28 29.72
N LYS A 160 -6.46 1.13 30.97
CA LYS A 160 -7.26 -0.03 31.43
C LYS A 160 -8.75 0.28 31.64
N LYS A 161 -9.10 1.56 31.90
CA LYS A 161 -10.47 1.98 32.23
C LYS A 161 -11.25 2.30 30.95
N PHE A 162 -12.42 1.72 30.79
CA PHE A 162 -13.23 1.89 29.57
C PHE A 162 -13.68 3.33 29.35
N GLU A 163 -14.01 4.08 30.40
CA GLU A 163 -14.40 5.48 30.29
C GLU A 163 -13.25 6.34 29.73
N LYS A 164 -11.99 6.01 30.09
CA LYS A 164 -10.82 6.68 29.51
C LYS A 164 -10.61 6.28 28.04
N ILE A 165 -10.90 5.03 27.67
CA ILE A 165 -10.85 4.56 26.28
C ILE A 165 -11.87 5.33 25.44
N ILE A 166 -13.10 5.50 25.93
CA ILE A 166 -14.15 6.28 25.25
C ILE A 166 -13.73 7.74 25.06
N LYS A 167 -13.21 8.40 26.10
CA LYS A 167 -12.67 9.77 25.96
C LYS A 167 -11.60 9.89 24.89
N LEU A 168 -10.63 8.96 24.86
CA LEU A 168 -9.57 8.95 23.85
C LEU A 168 -10.09 8.72 22.43
N TYR A 169 -11.22 8.01 22.31
CA TYR A 169 -11.92 7.79 21.04
C TYR A 169 -12.61 9.08 20.57
N GLU A 170 -13.31 9.79 21.45
CA GLU A 170 -13.90 11.10 21.16
C GLU A 170 -12.83 12.11 20.72
N GLU A 171 -11.75 12.23 21.49
CA GLU A 171 -10.61 13.11 21.20
C GLU A 171 -9.88 12.73 19.91
N SER A 172 -10.06 11.51 19.40
CA SER A 172 -9.40 11.09 18.17
C SER A 172 -10.05 11.66 16.91
N GLY A 173 -11.31 12.14 17.00
CA GLY A 173 -12.09 12.54 15.83
C GLY A 173 -12.47 11.38 14.89
N ASN A 174 -12.08 10.13 15.20
CA ASN A 174 -12.42 8.94 14.43
C ASN A 174 -13.79 8.36 14.82
N TRP A 175 -14.61 9.14 15.51
CA TRP A 175 -15.97 8.75 15.85
C TRP A 175 -16.88 9.08 14.66
N GLU A 176 -17.79 8.16 14.38
CA GLU A 176 -18.81 8.33 13.36
C GLU A 176 -20.15 8.03 14.02
N TYR A 177 -21.21 8.73 13.60
CA TYR A 177 -22.55 8.29 13.93
C TYR A 177 -22.80 6.94 13.25
N TRP A 178 -23.18 5.93 14.04
CA TRP A 178 -23.40 4.59 13.51
C TRP A 178 -24.68 4.61 12.71
N THR A 179 -24.54 4.82 11.40
CA THR A 179 -25.63 4.72 10.45
C THR A 179 -25.72 3.26 10.01
N ASN A 180 -26.91 2.67 10.07
CA ASN A 180 -27.13 1.39 9.43
C ASN A 180 -26.86 1.61 7.93
N LYS A 181 -25.78 1.03 7.40
CA LYS A 181 -25.77 0.71 5.98
C LYS A 181 -26.83 -0.38 5.80
N ASN A 182 -27.99 0.04 5.30
CA ASN A 182 -29.00 -0.87 4.75
C ASN A 182 -28.37 -1.72 3.65
#